data_AF-A0A1Q9WVB7-F1
#
_entry.id   AF-A0A1Q9WVB7-F1
#
_cell.length_a   1.000
_cell.length_b   1.000
_cell.length_c   1.000
_cell.angle_alpha   90.00
_cell.angle_beta   90.00
_cell.angle_gamma   90.00
#
_symmetry.space_group_name_H-M   'P 1'
#
loop_
_entity.id
_entity.type
_entity.pdbx_description
1 polymer ?
#
loop_
_entity_poly.entity_id
_entity_poly.type
_entity_poly.pdbx_seq_one_letter_code
_entity_poly.pdbx_strand_id
1 'polypeptide(L)'
;MQHQSTGQGVARVTDILLTMAGLGVPMVYVANYSLGHKLLTRNSEDKQRLLSEPRVMLPDHPDSKAWEEYVRECIRVSGRRVSADPAALIHELYRWTFGIKRLAVQLIKVAYLEARAARRHTITLEDVNNAYLSASYSSSRDDVEELIRISVHKNKTGARPDLRCPFPVPVPSNVLSFSKEDRAARVSERAFVSSLTAEELKTFKQLHPPGSPSNPSSKPEREKKPALPKQTREGLEDAYNRLLFESKGSTKPRGPAK
;
A
#
# COMPACT_ATOMS: atom_id res chain seq x y z
N MET A 1 24.99 -14.38 -15.81
CA MET A 1 23.83 -14.04 -14.96
C MET A 1 24.01 -14.69 -13.60
N GLN A 2 24.38 -13.94 -12.56
CA GLN A 2 24.46 -14.50 -11.21
C GLN A 2 23.05 -14.60 -10.62
N HIS A 3 22.58 -15.83 -10.44
CA HIS A 3 21.32 -16.14 -9.77
C HIS A 3 21.52 -15.92 -8.25
N GLN A 4 21.19 -14.74 -7.73
CA GLN A 4 21.27 -14.48 -6.30
C GLN A 4 20.08 -15.13 -5.60
N SER A 5 20.32 -16.07 -4.70
CA SER A 5 19.27 -16.62 -3.84
C SER A 5 18.91 -15.63 -2.73
N THR A 6 17.66 -15.68 -2.27
CA THR A 6 17.11 -14.85 -1.20
C THR A 6 17.92 -15.05 0.09
N GLY A 7 18.89 -14.18 0.35
CA GLY A 7 19.80 -14.24 1.50
C GLY A 7 21.24 -13.85 1.17
N GLN A 8 21.74 -14.24 -0.02
CA GLN A 8 23.11 -13.92 -0.44
C GLN A 8 23.36 -12.42 -0.60
N GLY A 9 22.33 -11.66 -1.02
CA GLY A 9 22.43 -10.20 -1.13
C GLY A 9 22.68 -9.51 0.21
N VAL A 10 22.03 -9.96 1.29
CA VAL A 10 22.22 -9.35 2.62
C VAL A 10 23.57 -9.70 3.22
N ALA A 11 24.02 -10.94 3.06
CA ALA A 11 25.35 -11.36 3.50
C ALA A 11 26.43 -10.52 2.82
N ARG A 12 26.40 -10.41 1.48
CA ARG A 12 27.35 -9.59 0.72
C ARG A 12 27.33 -8.11 1.10
N VAL A 13 26.15 -7.52 1.28
CA VAL A 13 26.04 -6.12 1.72
C VAL A 13 26.67 -5.96 3.10
N THR A 14 26.42 -6.89 4.02
CA THR A 14 27.02 -6.83 5.36
C THR A 14 28.53 -6.99 5.31
N ASP A 15 29.06 -7.89 4.47
CA ASP A 15 30.50 -8.09 4.30
C ASP A 15 31.17 -6.83 3.74
N ILE A 16 30.54 -6.16 2.77
CA ILE A 16 31.01 -4.86 2.26
C ILE A 16 31.03 -3.83 3.38
N LEU A 17 29.95 -3.72 4.17
CA LEU A 17 29.87 -2.76 5.27
C LEU A 17 30.95 -3.03 6.34
N LEU A 18 31.17 -4.30 6.71
CA LEU A 18 32.21 -4.69 7.67
C LEU A 18 33.62 -4.46 7.14
N THR A 19 33.85 -4.70 5.84
CA THR A 19 35.13 -4.43 5.18
C THR A 19 35.43 -2.93 5.23
N MET A 20 34.45 -2.08 4.88
CA MET A 20 34.60 -0.63 4.92
C MET A 20 34.82 -0.11 6.34
N ALA A 21 34.08 -0.66 7.32
CA ALA A 21 34.29 -0.34 8.73
C ALA A 21 35.70 -0.74 9.22
N GLY A 22 36.19 -1.90 8.78
CA GLY A 22 37.54 -2.38 9.11
C GLY A 22 38.66 -1.52 8.50
N LEU A 23 38.40 -0.87 7.36
CA LEU A 23 39.32 0.09 6.73
C LEU A 23 39.33 1.46 7.41
N GLY A 24 38.41 1.72 8.36
CA GLY A 24 38.31 3.00 9.05
C GLY A 24 37.74 4.14 8.20
N VAL A 25 37.05 3.82 7.10
CA VAL A 25 36.44 4.83 6.22
C VAL A 25 35.17 5.38 6.86
N PRO A 26 34.99 6.72 6.98
CA PRO A 26 33.72 7.30 7.41
C PRO A 26 32.58 6.86 6.48
N MET A 27 31.60 6.13 7.02
CA MET A 27 30.53 5.53 6.22
C MET A 27 29.15 5.92 6.75
N VAL A 28 28.26 6.29 5.82
CA VAL A 28 26.84 6.49 6.09
C VAL A 28 26.08 5.52 5.22
N TYR A 29 25.20 4.72 5.83
CA TYR A 29 24.34 3.80 5.11
C TYR A 29 22.89 3.92 5.59
N VAL A 30 21.95 3.68 4.69
CA VAL A 30 20.52 3.72 4.97
C VAL A 30 19.98 2.31 4.80
N ALA A 31 19.34 1.79 5.85
CA ALA A 31 18.80 0.44 5.88
C ALA A 31 17.28 0.48 6.09
N ASN A 32 16.57 -0.41 5.39
CA ASN A 32 15.18 -0.70 5.73
C ASN A 32 15.12 -1.56 7.00
N TYR A 33 13.92 -1.68 7.59
CA TYR A 33 13.75 -2.48 8.80
C TYR A 33 14.08 -3.96 8.61
N SER A 34 13.85 -4.53 7.42
CA SER A 34 14.20 -5.93 7.15
C SER A 34 15.71 -6.19 7.22
N LEU A 35 16.55 -5.26 6.77
CA LEU A 35 18.00 -5.32 6.97
C LEU A 35 18.36 -5.05 8.45
N GLY A 36 17.71 -4.09 9.10
CA GLY A 36 17.92 -3.79 10.51
C GLY A 36 17.70 -5.00 11.42
N HIS A 37 16.59 -5.74 11.24
CA HIS A 37 16.33 -7.00 11.96
C HIS A 37 17.46 -8.02 11.74
N LYS A 38 17.95 -8.17 10.52
CA LYS A 38 19.03 -9.11 10.19
C LYS A 38 20.38 -8.69 10.79
N LEU A 39 20.68 -7.40 10.85
CA LEU A 39 21.91 -6.90 11.48
C LEU A 39 21.86 -7.11 13.00
N LEU A 40 20.69 -6.95 13.62
CA LEU A 40 20.51 -7.18 15.06
C LEU A 40 20.58 -8.65 15.47
N THR A 41 20.44 -9.61 14.56
CA THR A 41 20.68 -11.03 14.85
C THR A 41 22.15 -11.44 14.78
N ARG A 42 23.06 -10.56 14.33
CA ARG A 42 24.49 -10.88 14.20
C ARG A 42 25.23 -10.87 15.54
N ASN A 43 26.52 -11.17 15.50
CA ASN A 43 27.40 -11.16 16.67
C ASN A 43 27.53 -9.75 17.26
N SER A 44 27.90 -9.65 18.55
CA SER A 44 28.04 -8.37 19.27
C SER A 44 29.03 -7.41 18.60
N GLU A 45 30.13 -7.94 18.07
CA GLU A 45 31.15 -7.18 17.34
C GLU A 45 30.57 -6.48 16.10
N ASP A 46 29.86 -7.22 15.25
CA ASP A 46 29.22 -6.67 14.05
C ASP A 46 28.18 -5.60 14.40
N LYS A 47 27.43 -5.80 15.49
CA LYS A 47 26.48 -4.79 15.98
C LYS A 47 27.19 -3.53 16.46
N GLN A 48 28.29 -3.65 17.17
CA GLN A 48 29.04 -2.48 17.64
C GLN A 48 29.69 -1.71 16.49
N ARG A 49 30.12 -2.41 15.43
CA ARG A 49 30.72 -1.77 14.24
C ARG A 49 29.70 -1.08 13.34
N LEU A 50 28.53 -1.69 13.15
CA LEU A 50 27.53 -1.21 12.20
C LEU A 50 26.38 -0.44 12.85
N LEU A 51 25.96 -0.83 14.05
CA LEU A 51 24.77 -0.33 14.74
C LEU A 51 25.11 0.41 16.04
N SER A 52 26.28 1.05 16.13
CA SER A 52 26.67 1.87 17.29
C SER A 52 25.74 3.06 17.50
N GLU A 53 25.42 3.80 16.43
CA GLU A 53 24.61 5.03 16.49
C GLU A 53 23.49 5.05 15.43
N PRO A 54 22.48 4.17 15.53
CA PRO A 54 21.41 4.12 14.54
C PRO A 54 20.49 5.35 14.66
N ARG A 55 20.35 6.10 13.57
CA ARG A 55 19.34 7.17 13.44
C ARG A 55 18.09 6.64 12.78
N VAL A 56 17.00 6.52 13.55
CA VAL A 56 15.71 6.05 13.04
C VAL A 56 14.96 7.19 12.37
N MET A 57 14.69 7.07 11.07
CA MET A 57 13.82 8.00 10.36
C MET A 57 12.36 7.63 10.61
N LEU A 58 11.65 8.47 11.36
CA LEU A 58 10.23 8.30 11.62
C LEU A 58 9.39 8.92 10.49
N PRO A 59 8.22 8.35 10.20
CA PRO A 59 7.27 8.96 9.27
C PRO A 59 6.76 10.32 9.81
N ASP A 60 6.48 11.21 8.86
CA ASP A 60 5.92 12.53 9.11
C ASP A 60 4.51 12.41 9.73
N HIS A 61 4.11 13.35 10.60
CA HIS A 61 2.72 13.45 11.08
C HIS A 61 1.83 14.02 9.95
N PRO A 62 0.53 13.65 9.85
CA PRO A 62 -0.38 14.22 8.84
C PRO A 62 -0.46 15.75 8.93
N ASP A 63 -0.45 16.30 10.14
CA ASP A 63 -0.47 17.75 10.38
C ASP A 63 0.91 18.40 10.31
N SER A 64 1.96 17.65 9.95
CA SER A 64 3.29 18.23 9.83
C SER A 64 3.39 19.09 8.57
N LYS A 65 4.07 20.23 8.69
CA LYS A 65 4.39 21.10 7.55
C LYS A 65 5.12 20.35 6.44
N ALA A 66 6.00 19.41 6.79
CA ALA A 66 6.75 18.61 5.83
C ALA A 66 5.84 17.72 4.96
N TRP A 67 4.80 17.11 5.56
CA TRP A 67 3.83 16.32 4.81
C TRP A 67 2.94 17.20 3.93
N GLU A 68 2.44 18.31 4.49
CA GLU A 68 1.64 19.28 3.76
C GLU A 68 2.38 19.84 2.53
N GLU A 69 3.61 20.30 2.72
CA GLU A 69 4.47 20.81 1.63
C GLU A 69 4.74 19.74 0.57
N TYR A 70 4.96 18.49 0.98
CA TYR A 70 5.13 17.38 0.06
C TYR A 70 3.89 17.15 -0.81
N VAL A 71 2.69 17.16 -0.23
CA VAL A 71 1.44 16.98 -1.00
C VAL A 71 1.19 18.16 -1.93
N ARG A 72 1.42 19.40 -1.47
CA ARG A 72 1.32 20.60 -2.32
C ARG A 72 2.29 20.54 -3.50
N GLU A 73 3.52 20.08 -3.26
CA GLU A 73 4.51 19.89 -4.30
C GLU A 73 4.08 18.81 -5.31
N CYS A 74 3.49 17.71 -4.85
CA CYS A 74 2.90 16.70 -5.72
C CYS A 74 1.78 17.28 -6.62
N ILE A 75 0.91 18.13 -6.07
CA ILE A 75 -0.12 18.84 -6.85
C ILE A 75 0.54 19.78 -7.88
N ARG A 76 1.58 20.51 -7.47
CA ARG A 76 2.32 21.44 -8.35
C ARG A 76 2.95 20.69 -9.53
N VAL A 77 3.69 19.61 -9.26
CA VAL A 77 4.38 18.80 -10.28
C VAL A 77 3.41 18.09 -11.21
N SER A 78 2.22 17.72 -10.73
CA SER A 78 1.15 17.17 -11.59
C SER A 78 0.51 18.21 -12.52
N GLY A 79 1.01 19.45 -12.56
CA GLY A 79 0.50 20.52 -13.40
C GLY A 79 -0.86 21.03 -12.92
N ARG A 80 -1.12 20.98 -11.61
CA ARG A 80 -2.41 21.34 -10.98
C ARG A 80 -3.61 20.58 -11.55
N ARG A 81 -3.38 19.34 -12.02
CA ARG A 81 -4.44 18.46 -12.50
C ARG A 81 -5.27 17.85 -11.37
N VAL A 82 -4.90 18.08 -10.12
CA VAL A 82 -5.68 17.66 -8.97
C VAL A 82 -6.70 18.76 -8.65
N SER A 83 -7.97 18.47 -8.90
CA SER A 83 -9.12 19.33 -8.59
C SER A 83 -9.77 18.86 -7.30
N ALA A 84 -9.01 18.88 -6.20
CA ALA A 84 -9.48 18.56 -4.86
C ALA A 84 -9.02 19.65 -3.90
N ASP A 85 -9.78 19.86 -2.82
CA ASP A 85 -9.33 20.71 -1.72
C ASP A 85 -8.00 20.17 -1.17
N PRO A 86 -6.92 20.97 -1.15
CA PRO A 86 -5.61 20.52 -0.69
C PRO A 86 -5.64 19.98 0.74
N ALA A 87 -6.42 20.60 1.64
CA ALA A 87 -6.50 20.15 3.03
C ALA A 87 -7.15 18.76 3.13
N ALA A 88 -8.30 18.55 2.48
CA ALA A 88 -8.93 17.24 2.42
C ALA A 88 -8.00 16.18 1.79
N LEU A 89 -7.30 16.52 0.71
CA LEU A 89 -6.39 15.60 0.04
C LEU A 89 -5.21 15.16 0.91
N ILE A 90 -4.65 16.07 1.72
CA ILE A 90 -3.53 15.78 2.62
C ILE A 90 -3.87 14.66 3.60
N HIS A 91 -5.04 14.74 4.24
CA HIS A 91 -5.49 13.74 5.21
C HIS A 91 -5.88 12.42 4.52
N GLU A 92 -6.59 12.48 3.39
CA GLU A 92 -6.99 11.28 2.65
C GLU A 92 -5.77 10.53 2.10
N LEU A 93 -4.79 11.24 1.52
CA LEU A 93 -3.55 10.60 1.06
C LEU A 93 -2.80 9.99 2.24
N TYR A 94 -2.70 10.68 3.38
CA TYR A 94 -2.03 10.12 4.54
C TYR A 94 -2.71 8.84 5.00
N ARG A 95 -4.04 8.83 5.05
CA ARG A 95 -4.87 7.68 5.43
C ARG A 95 -4.66 6.47 4.52
N TRP A 96 -4.62 6.66 3.21
CA TRP A 96 -4.50 5.56 2.23
C TRP A 96 -3.07 5.08 1.98
N THR A 97 -2.08 5.79 2.52
CA THR A 97 -0.65 5.53 2.26
C THR A 97 0.16 5.36 3.53
N PHE A 98 -0.44 5.57 4.70
CA PHE A 98 0.23 5.58 6.00
C PHE A 98 1.38 6.61 6.08
N GLY A 99 1.27 7.71 5.33
CA GLY A 99 2.31 8.74 5.21
C GLY A 99 3.53 8.33 4.37
N ILE A 100 3.47 7.18 3.68
CA ILE A 100 4.58 6.70 2.85
C ILE A 100 4.60 7.45 1.52
N LYS A 101 5.57 8.36 1.38
CA LYS A 101 5.75 9.24 0.20
C LYS A 101 5.71 8.51 -1.15
N ARG A 102 6.34 7.33 -1.25
CA ARG A 102 6.32 6.49 -2.46
C ARG A 102 4.92 6.01 -2.82
N LEU A 103 4.16 5.59 -1.82
CA LEU A 103 2.79 5.10 -2.01
C LEU A 103 1.84 6.23 -2.39
N ALA A 104 2.01 7.42 -1.81
CA ALA A 104 1.25 8.61 -2.21
C ALA A 104 1.42 8.95 -3.70
N VAL A 105 2.66 8.93 -4.20
CA VAL A 105 2.93 9.15 -5.62
C VAL A 105 2.31 8.05 -6.48
N GLN A 106 2.39 6.79 -6.05
CA GLN A 106 1.78 5.68 -6.77
C GLN A 106 0.25 5.81 -6.83
N LEU A 107 -0.38 6.18 -5.72
CA LEU A 107 -1.82 6.37 -5.63
C LEU A 107 -2.31 7.50 -6.54
N ILE A 108 -1.63 8.65 -6.53
CA ILE A 108 -1.93 9.77 -7.44
C ILE A 108 -1.77 9.36 -8.91
N LYS A 109 -0.73 8.57 -9.23
CA LYS A 109 -0.53 8.05 -10.59
C LYS A 109 -1.67 7.14 -11.04
N VAL A 110 -2.11 6.21 -10.18
CA VAL A 110 -3.24 5.31 -10.49
C VAL A 110 -4.54 6.11 -10.66
N ALA A 111 -4.81 7.07 -9.76
CA ALA A 111 -5.97 7.95 -9.88
C ALA A 111 -5.96 8.75 -11.19
N TYR A 112 -4.80 9.24 -11.61
CA TYR A 112 -4.64 9.90 -12.90
C TYR A 112 -4.95 8.97 -14.08
N LEU A 113 -4.48 7.72 -14.04
CA LEU A 113 -4.75 6.74 -15.09
C LEU A 113 -6.24 6.42 -15.20
N GLU A 114 -6.93 6.29 -14.08
CA GLU A 114 -8.38 6.06 -14.04
C GLU A 114 -9.16 7.27 -14.56
N ALA A 115 -8.79 8.49 -14.15
CA ALA A 115 -9.38 9.71 -14.67
C ALA A 115 -9.20 9.83 -16.19
N ARG A 116 -8.02 9.44 -16.71
CA ARG A 116 -7.73 9.42 -18.14
C ARG A 116 -8.52 8.35 -18.90
N ALA A 117 -8.72 7.17 -18.31
CA ALA A 117 -9.59 6.14 -18.89
C ALA A 117 -11.04 6.65 -19.02
N ALA A 118 -11.50 7.47 -18.08
CA ALA A 118 -12.79 8.16 -18.13
C ALA A 118 -12.81 9.43 -19.01
N ARG A 119 -11.76 9.67 -19.83
CA ARG A 119 -11.56 10.87 -20.67
C ARG A 119 -11.54 12.20 -19.91
N ARG A 120 -11.32 12.18 -18.60
CA ARG A 120 -11.10 13.38 -17.78
C ARG A 120 -9.61 13.72 -17.72
N HIS A 121 -9.32 14.99 -17.51
CA HIS A 121 -7.95 15.50 -17.39
C HIS A 121 -7.60 15.93 -15.96
N THR A 122 -8.59 15.93 -15.08
CA THR A 122 -8.49 16.34 -13.68
C THR A 122 -8.85 15.18 -12.76
N ILE A 123 -8.09 15.07 -11.67
CA ILE A 123 -8.25 14.07 -10.62
C ILE A 123 -9.10 14.70 -9.51
N THR A 124 -10.18 14.03 -9.11
CA THR A 124 -10.99 14.39 -7.94
C THR A 124 -10.62 13.53 -6.74
N LEU A 125 -11.13 13.87 -5.55
CA LEU A 125 -10.95 13.05 -4.35
C LEU A 125 -11.53 11.63 -4.53
N GLU A 126 -12.63 11.52 -5.27
CA GLU A 126 -13.27 10.24 -5.58
C GLU A 126 -12.36 9.33 -6.42
N ASP A 127 -11.62 9.89 -7.38
CA ASP A 127 -10.64 9.13 -8.17
C ASP A 127 -9.51 8.58 -7.29
N VAL A 128 -9.11 9.30 -6.24
CA VAL A 128 -8.10 8.83 -5.28
C VAL A 128 -8.64 7.64 -4.47
N ASN A 129 -9.91 7.70 -4.05
CA ASN A 129 -10.56 6.58 -3.37
C ASN A 129 -10.72 5.37 -4.30
N ASN A 130 -11.16 5.58 -5.54
CA ASN A 130 -11.27 4.52 -6.55
C ASN A 130 -9.90 3.88 -6.84
N ALA A 131 -8.86 4.70 -6.95
CA ALA A 131 -7.49 4.21 -7.14
C ALA A 131 -7.01 3.35 -5.97
N TYR A 132 -7.39 3.67 -4.73
CA TYR A 132 -7.09 2.84 -3.56
C TYR A 132 -7.82 1.48 -3.61
N LEU A 133 -9.05 1.48 -4.12
CA LEU A 133 -9.86 0.27 -4.29
C LEU A 133 -9.43 -0.58 -5.51
N SER A 134 -8.73 0.03 -6.46
CA SER A 134 -8.28 -0.59 -7.70
C SER A 134 -7.40 -1.83 -7.50
N ALA A 135 -7.42 -2.71 -8.51
CA ALA A 135 -6.52 -3.85 -8.53
C ALA A 135 -5.04 -3.44 -8.65
N SER A 136 -4.76 -2.33 -9.33
CA SER A 136 -3.40 -1.81 -9.55
C SER A 136 -2.72 -1.35 -8.26
N TYR A 137 -3.49 -1.00 -7.22
CA TYR A 137 -2.97 -0.60 -5.92
C TYR A 137 -3.09 -1.70 -4.85
N SER A 138 -3.61 -2.88 -5.19
CA SER A 138 -3.89 -3.97 -4.24
C SER A 138 -2.70 -4.38 -3.36
N SER A 139 -1.52 -4.61 -3.95
CA SER A 139 -0.33 -4.99 -3.19
C SER A 139 0.11 -3.90 -2.20
N SER A 140 0.04 -2.63 -2.60
CA SER A 140 0.37 -1.50 -1.73
C SER A 140 -0.68 -1.30 -0.63
N ARG A 141 -1.95 -1.56 -0.96
CA ARG A 141 -3.06 -1.54 0.00
C ARG A 141 -2.86 -2.59 1.08
N ASP A 142 -2.50 -3.83 0.72
CA ASP A 142 -2.30 -4.91 1.68
C ASP A 142 -1.21 -4.56 2.70
N ASP A 143 -0.12 -3.93 2.25
CA ASP A 143 0.95 -3.41 3.11
C ASP A 143 0.46 -2.32 4.07
N VAL A 144 -0.30 -1.34 3.56
CA VAL A 144 -0.86 -0.24 4.37
C VAL A 144 -1.86 -0.76 5.40
N GLU A 145 -2.73 -1.71 5.02
CA GLU A 145 -3.66 -2.33 5.94
C GLU A 145 -2.95 -3.09 7.05
N GLU A 146 -1.85 -3.79 6.74
CA GLU A 146 -1.05 -4.47 7.74
C GLU A 146 -0.36 -3.47 8.68
N LEU A 147 0.17 -2.36 8.17
CA LEU A 147 0.71 -1.27 8.99
C LEU A 147 -0.35 -0.70 9.95
N ILE A 148 -1.58 -0.48 9.47
CA ILE A 148 -2.70 -0.05 10.30
C ILE A 148 -3.01 -1.11 11.37
N ARG A 149 -3.01 -2.40 11.03
CA ARG A 149 -3.24 -3.48 12.01
C ARG A 149 -2.16 -3.50 13.10
N ILE A 150 -0.89 -3.38 12.73
CA ILE A 150 0.26 -3.32 13.64
C ILE A 150 0.16 -2.09 14.55
N SER A 151 -0.25 -0.94 13.99
CA SER A 151 -0.40 0.31 14.75
C SER A 151 -1.42 0.19 15.90
N VAL A 152 -2.46 -0.60 15.68
CA VAL A 152 -3.52 -0.85 16.66
C VAL A 152 -3.11 -1.93 17.66
N HIS A 153 -2.60 -3.06 17.15
CA HIS A 153 -2.28 -4.23 17.96
C HIS A 153 -0.80 -4.25 18.29
N LYS A 154 -0.41 -3.53 19.35
CA LYS A 154 0.99 -3.41 19.79
C LYS A 154 1.72 -4.76 19.96
N ASN A 155 1.00 -5.88 20.15
CA ASN A 155 1.55 -7.15 20.64
C ASN A 155 1.17 -8.42 19.85
N LYS A 156 0.54 -8.37 18.66
CA LYS A 156 0.34 -9.60 17.86
C LYS A 156 1.59 -9.91 17.04
N THR A 157 2.42 -10.81 17.58
CA THR A 157 3.55 -11.44 16.91
C THR A 157 3.05 -12.27 15.72
N GLY A 158 3.53 -12.01 14.49
CA GLY A 158 3.55 -13.12 13.53
C GLY A 158 3.65 -12.86 12.02
N ALA A 159 3.14 -11.78 11.43
CA ALA A 159 3.05 -11.79 9.96
C ALA A 159 4.25 -11.17 9.22
N ARG A 160 4.72 -9.98 9.65
CA ARG A 160 5.64 -9.17 8.83
C ARG A 160 6.65 -8.35 9.64
N PRO A 161 7.84 -8.92 9.96
CA PRO A 161 8.87 -8.19 10.69
C PRO A 161 9.45 -7.02 9.90
N ASP A 162 9.39 -7.08 8.56
CA ASP A 162 9.87 -6.04 7.65
C ASP A 162 9.14 -4.68 7.79
N LEU A 163 7.91 -4.69 8.31
CA LEU A 163 7.12 -3.47 8.54
C LEU A 163 7.31 -2.88 9.95
N ARG A 164 8.02 -3.58 10.84
CA ARG A 164 8.19 -3.17 12.24
C ARG A 164 9.58 -2.59 12.45
N CYS A 165 9.64 -1.41 13.08
CA CYS A 165 10.90 -0.84 13.51
C CYS A 165 11.60 -1.78 14.53
N PRO A 166 12.85 -2.18 14.28
CA PRO A 166 13.57 -3.07 15.18
C PRO A 166 14.30 -2.33 16.32
N PHE A 167 14.37 -1.00 16.25
CA PHE A 167 15.10 -0.17 17.20
C PHE A 167 14.15 0.40 18.27
N PRO A 168 14.65 0.65 19.50
CA PRO A 168 13.89 1.35 20.51
C PRO A 168 13.67 2.81 20.06
N VAL A 169 12.41 3.21 19.88
CA VAL A 169 12.05 4.60 19.54
C VAL A 169 11.58 5.30 20.82
N PRO A 170 12.20 6.43 21.23
CA PRO A 170 11.92 7.09 22.50
C PRO A 170 10.59 7.85 22.55
N VAL A 171 9.98 8.15 21.39
CA VAL A 171 8.70 8.86 21.27
C VAL A 171 7.59 7.93 20.77
N PRO A 172 6.34 8.10 21.24
CA PRO A 172 5.21 7.43 20.61
C PRO A 172 5.16 7.85 19.15
N SER A 173 5.17 6.87 18.23
CA SER A 173 5.15 7.15 16.80
C SER A 173 3.93 8.00 16.44
N ASN A 174 4.18 9.10 15.72
CA ASN A 174 3.19 10.03 15.16
C ASN A 174 2.07 9.34 14.38
N VAL A 175 2.35 8.17 13.81
CA VAL A 175 1.32 7.42 13.07
C VAL A 175 0.35 6.70 13.99
N LEU A 176 0.77 6.35 15.21
CA LEU A 176 -0.06 5.65 16.18
C LEU A 176 -1.16 6.54 16.75
N SER A 177 -0.90 7.84 16.96
CA SER A 177 -1.94 8.79 17.40
C SER A 177 -3.00 8.95 16.33
N PHE A 178 -2.59 9.30 15.11
CA PHE A 178 -3.51 9.48 13.99
C PHE A 178 -4.34 8.22 13.70
N SER A 179 -3.71 7.05 13.62
CA SER A 179 -4.43 5.80 13.28
C SER A 179 -5.47 5.42 14.32
N LYS A 180 -5.25 5.80 15.59
CA LYS A 180 -6.23 5.58 16.67
C LYS A 180 -7.38 6.56 16.61
N GLU A 181 -7.08 7.85 16.42
CA GLU A 181 -8.06 8.93 16.33
C GLU A 181 -8.97 8.76 15.11
N ASP A 182 -8.39 8.50 13.93
CA ASP A 182 -9.13 8.24 12.70
C ASP A 182 -10.03 7.00 12.84
N ARG A 183 -9.56 5.94 13.51
CA ARG A 183 -10.40 4.78 13.81
C ARG A 183 -11.54 5.13 14.76
N ALA A 184 -11.27 5.89 15.83
CA ALA A 184 -12.29 6.28 16.79
C ALA A 184 -13.41 7.08 16.09
N ALA A 185 -13.02 8.05 15.24
CA ALA A 185 -13.95 8.83 14.42
C ALA A 185 -14.79 7.94 13.50
N ARG A 186 -14.18 6.93 12.85
CA ARG A 186 -14.90 5.98 11.99
C ARG A 186 -15.84 5.06 12.76
N VAL A 187 -15.45 4.62 13.95
CA VAL A 187 -16.30 3.77 14.78
C VAL A 187 -17.51 4.59 15.25
N SER A 188 -17.32 5.84 15.68
CA SER A 188 -18.44 6.71 16.05
C SER A 188 -19.35 7.02 14.86
N GLU A 189 -18.78 7.31 13.69
CA GLU A 189 -19.56 7.58 12.48
C GLU A 189 -20.35 6.34 12.03
N ARG A 190 -19.75 5.16 12.03
CA ARG A 190 -20.46 3.92 11.69
C ARG A 190 -21.52 3.57 12.71
N ALA A 191 -21.23 3.75 14.01
CA ALA A 191 -22.22 3.55 15.06
C ALA A 191 -23.42 4.49 14.88
N PHE A 192 -23.15 5.76 14.59
CA PHE A 192 -24.16 6.75 14.25
C PHE A 192 -24.99 6.33 13.04
N VAL A 193 -24.35 6.03 11.89
CA VAL A 193 -25.04 5.58 10.68
C VAL A 193 -25.85 4.31 10.91
N SER A 194 -25.34 3.38 11.73
CA SER A 194 -26.06 2.13 12.06
C SER A 194 -27.27 2.34 12.98
N SER A 195 -27.31 3.46 13.71
CA SER A 195 -28.43 3.83 14.58
C SER A 195 -29.53 4.60 13.84
N LEU A 196 -29.28 5.05 12.60
CA LEU A 196 -30.28 5.77 11.79
C LEU A 196 -31.39 4.83 11.32
N THR A 197 -32.62 5.33 11.38
CA THR A 197 -33.78 4.66 10.78
C THR A 197 -33.70 4.67 9.24
N ALA A 198 -34.49 3.83 8.57
CA ALA A 198 -34.44 3.70 7.10
C ALA A 198 -34.75 5.03 6.35
N GLU A 199 -35.54 5.91 6.95
CA GLU A 199 -35.89 7.23 6.41
C GLU A 199 -34.78 8.25 6.65
N GLU A 200 -34.21 8.26 7.86
CA GLU A 200 -33.04 9.08 8.21
C GLU A 200 -31.80 8.68 7.40
N LEU A 201 -31.65 7.40 7.07
CA LEU A 201 -30.53 6.91 6.26
C LEU A 201 -30.65 7.35 4.79
N LYS A 202 -31.88 7.41 4.25
CA LYS A 202 -32.12 7.95 2.90
C LYS A 202 -31.84 9.44 2.84
N THR A 203 -32.30 10.21 3.83
CA THR A 203 -32.03 11.64 3.93
C THR A 203 -30.54 11.91 4.18
N PHE A 204 -29.88 11.13 5.04
CA PHE A 204 -28.44 11.21 5.27
C PHE A 204 -27.63 10.93 3.99
N LYS A 205 -28.04 9.94 3.18
CA LYS A 205 -27.42 9.67 1.86
C LYS A 205 -27.66 10.78 0.83
N GLN A 206 -28.78 11.48 0.91
CA GLN A 206 -29.08 12.63 0.04
C GLN A 206 -28.27 13.86 0.45
N LEU A 207 -28.04 14.06 1.76
CA LEU A 207 -27.24 15.16 2.31
C LEU A 207 -25.73 14.91 2.16
N HIS A 208 -25.30 13.65 2.26
CA HIS A 208 -23.92 13.20 2.10
C HIS A 208 -23.80 12.23 0.93
N PRO A 209 -23.70 12.74 -0.31
CA PRO A 209 -23.54 11.89 -1.49
C PRO A 209 -22.27 11.02 -1.39
N PRO A 210 -22.27 9.84 -2.03
CA PRO A 210 -21.11 8.96 -2.04
C PRO A 210 -19.89 9.71 -2.58
N GLY A 211 -18.79 9.74 -1.81
CA GLY A 211 -17.58 10.50 -2.13
C GLY A 211 -17.31 11.73 -1.26
N SER A 212 -18.23 12.10 -0.36
CA SER A 212 -18.00 13.13 0.67
C SER A 212 -17.08 12.61 1.80
N PRO A 213 -16.21 13.44 2.40
CA PRO A 213 -15.26 13.01 3.46
C PRO A 213 -15.92 12.35 4.69
N SER A 214 -17.22 12.59 4.91
CA SER A 214 -18.04 12.00 5.98
C SER A 214 -18.86 10.78 5.54
N ASN A 215 -18.49 10.14 4.44
CA ASN A 215 -19.11 8.89 4.01
C ASN A 215 -18.05 8.01 3.35
N PRO A 216 -17.17 7.37 4.14
CA PRO A 216 -16.21 6.42 3.62
C PRO A 216 -16.97 5.19 3.14
N SER A 217 -17.35 5.23 1.86
CA SER A 217 -17.76 4.14 0.98
C SER A 217 -17.90 2.82 1.73
N SER A 218 -19.17 2.40 1.94
CA SER A 218 -19.48 0.99 2.06
C SER A 218 -18.72 0.28 0.95
N LYS A 219 -17.89 -0.72 1.30
CA LYS A 219 -17.23 -1.62 0.35
C LYS A 219 -18.16 -1.79 -0.86
N PRO A 220 -17.71 -1.59 -2.10
CA PRO A 220 -18.58 -1.77 -3.25
C PRO A 220 -19.26 -3.12 -3.06
N GLU A 221 -20.59 -3.10 -2.95
CA GLU A 221 -21.38 -4.30 -2.80
C GLU A 221 -21.12 -5.06 -4.09
N ARG A 222 -20.21 -6.04 -3.98
CA ARG A 222 -19.75 -6.80 -5.11
C ARG A 222 -21.00 -7.49 -5.60
N GLU A 223 -21.53 -7.07 -6.75
CA GLU A 223 -22.63 -7.76 -7.39
C GLU A 223 -22.27 -9.24 -7.36
N LYS A 224 -23.05 -10.02 -6.61
CA LYS A 224 -22.81 -11.45 -6.47
C LYS A 224 -22.96 -12.00 -7.89
N LYS A 225 -21.83 -12.23 -8.55
CA LYS A 225 -21.82 -12.93 -9.83
C LYS A 225 -22.66 -14.20 -9.61
N PRO A 226 -23.64 -14.48 -10.47
CA PRO A 226 -24.44 -15.68 -10.33
C PRO A 226 -23.47 -16.85 -10.20
N ALA A 227 -23.72 -17.70 -9.19
CA ALA A 227 -22.87 -18.84 -8.94
C ALA A 227 -22.72 -19.61 -10.25
N LEU A 228 -21.48 -19.86 -10.66
CA LEU A 228 -21.24 -20.70 -11.84
C LEU A 228 -21.97 -22.03 -11.59
N PRO A 229 -22.76 -22.52 -12.56
CA PRO A 229 -23.46 -23.79 -12.41
C PRO A 229 -22.44 -24.87 -12.05
N LYS A 230 -22.77 -25.72 -11.06
CA LYS A 230 -21.92 -26.86 -10.68
C LYS A 230 -21.66 -27.67 -11.94
N GLN A 231 -20.40 -27.74 -12.36
CA GLN A 231 -20.02 -28.53 -13.53
C GLN A 231 -20.33 -30.00 -13.23
N THR A 232 -21.33 -30.55 -13.92
CA THR A 232 -21.60 -31.98 -13.96
C THR A 232 -20.45 -32.71 -14.64
N ARG A 233 -20.22 -33.96 -14.26
CA ARG A 233 -19.13 -34.80 -14.80
C ARG A 233 -19.12 -34.83 -16.34
N GLU A 234 -20.29 -34.91 -16.96
CA GLU A 234 -20.47 -34.84 -18.41
C GLU A 234 -19.96 -33.52 -19.01
N GLY A 235 -20.23 -32.39 -18.35
CA GLY A 235 -19.72 -31.08 -18.78
C GLY A 235 -18.20 -30.94 -18.68
N LEU A 236 -17.57 -31.72 -17.81
CA LEU A 236 -16.11 -31.79 -17.64
C LEU A 236 -15.48 -32.63 -18.75
N GLU A 237 -16.12 -33.75 -19.11
CA GLU A 237 -15.73 -34.62 -20.23
C GLU A 237 -15.87 -33.90 -21.58
N ASP A 238 -16.94 -33.14 -21.79
CA ASP A 238 -17.14 -32.32 -23.01
C ASP A 238 -16.13 -31.18 -23.14
N ALA A 239 -15.80 -30.50 -22.03
CA ALA A 239 -14.79 -29.45 -22.03
C ALA A 239 -13.39 -30.01 -22.34
N TYR A 240 -13.07 -31.19 -21.81
CA TYR A 240 -11.82 -31.89 -22.09
C TYR A 240 -11.71 -32.31 -23.56
N ASN A 241 -12.81 -32.83 -24.12
CA ASN A 241 -12.87 -33.20 -25.53
C ASN A 241 -12.70 -31.98 -26.46
N ARG A 242 -13.31 -30.83 -26.13
CA ARG A 242 -13.11 -29.58 -26.90
C ARG A 242 -11.64 -29.11 -26.89
N LEU A 243 -11.00 -29.13 -25.73
CA LEU A 243 -9.57 -28.78 -25.60
C LEU A 243 -8.67 -29.71 -26.40
N LEU A 244 -8.98 -31.01 -26.42
CA LEU A 244 -8.27 -31.99 -27.24
C LEU A 244 -8.44 -31.74 -28.73
N PHE A 245 -9.64 -31.38 -29.19
CA PHE A 245 -9.90 -31.03 -30.59
C PHE A 245 -9.20 -29.73 -31.01
N GLU A 246 -9.18 -28.70 -30.16
CA GLU A 246 -8.45 -27.46 -30.42
C GLU A 246 -6.92 -27.69 -30.47
N SER A 247 -6.38 -28.56 -29.61
CA SER A 247 -4.95 -28.89 -29.60
C SER A 247 -4.48 -29.64 -30.86
N LYS A 248 -5.39 -30.28 -31.60
CA LYS A 248 -5.08 -31.02 -32.84
C LYS A 248 -5.21 -30.17 -34.12
N GLY A 249 -5.68 -28.92 -34.01
CA GLY A 249 -5.91 -28.03 -35.15
C GLY A 249 -4.99 -26.81 -35.17
N SER A 250 -3.72 -26.98 -35.58
CA SER A 250 -2.94 -26.02 -36.39
C SER A 250 -1.43 -26.29 -36.35
N THR A 251 -0.94 -27.22 -37.17
CA THR A 251 0.45 -27.17 -37.62
C THR A 251 0.59 -26.01 -38.60
N LYS A 252 1.09 -24.86 -38.14
CA LYS A 252 1.51 -23.77 -39.04
C LYS A 252 2.56 -24.30 -40.02
N PRO A 253 2.42 -24.09 -41.35
CA PRO A 253 3.45 -24.48 -42.29
C PRO A 253 4.70 -23.62 -42.08
N ARG A 254 5.86 -24.27 -41.91
CA ARG A 254 7.19 -23.63 -41.92
C ARG A 254 7.43 -23.09 -43.32
N GLY A 255 7.52 -21.77 -43.47
CA GLY A 255 7.92 -21.13 -44.73
C GLY A 255 9.36 -21.52 -45.12
N PRO A 256 9.71 -21.49 -46.42
CA PRO A 256 11.01 -21.94 -46.90
C PRO A 256 12.10 -20.96 -46.50
N ALA A 257 13.25 -21.50 -46.09
CA ALA A 257 14.44 -20.74 -45.79
C ALA A 257 15.01 -20.09 -47.06
N LYS A 258 15.26 -18.78 -46.99
CA LYS A 258 16.26 -18.05 -47.78
C LYS A 258 17.07 -17.21 -46.81
#